data_AF-A0A3N5UJW8-F1
#
_entry.id   AF-A0A3N5UJW8-F1
#
_cell.length_a   1.000
_cell.length_b   1.000
_cell.length_c   1.000
_cell.angle_alpha   90.00
_cell.angle_beta   90.00
_cell.angle_gamma   90.00
#
_symmetry.space_group_name_H-M   'P 1'
#
loop_
_entity.id
_entity.type
_entity.pdbx_description
1 polymer ?
#
loop_
_entity_poly.entity_id
_entity_poly.type
_entity_poly.pdbx_seq_one_letter_code
_entity_poly.pdbx_strand_id
1 'polypeptide(L)'
;METTNSEATDPRWKVLYQLGGAAALSMVGIIVIQLIVFMTVPPPLEGTAIDWFRLFQKDKFVGLIDFELLMVVYTILSIPLTLALYFALRQTNQAFSTLFVLLGLLGVMCFIAARPAFEMLYLSDQFAVATTEAQKAAFLAAGEAKLATFHGTTFQISYVLGSINGLIISLVMLRSRIFSKATAYVRIASSVFDFGLYIPVIGVLLSIFSVLFLFAWNIMVARRLFQLARSSSSQASKIPLKVPVS
;
A
#
# COMPACT_ATOMS: atom_id res chain seq x y z
N MET A 1 -39.96 -19.56 -3.29
CA MET A 1 -39.66 -18.15 -3.65
C MET A 1 -38.59 -17.70 -2.65
N GLU A 2 -37.31 -17.89 -2.99
CA GLU A 2 -36.20 -17.49 -2.12
C GLU A 2 -36.12 -15.97 -2.08
N THR A 3 -36.34 -15.39 -0.91
CA THR A 3 -36.06 -13.99 -0.64
C THR A 3 -34.56 -13.79 -0.81
N THR A 4 -34.17 -13.13 -1.90
CA THR A 4 -32.84 -12.56 -2.06
C THR A 4 -32.64 -11.55 -0.95
N ASN A 5 -32.04 -11.99 0.16
CA ASN A 5 -31.46 -11.09 1.14
C ASN A 5 -30.41 -10.26 0.39
N SER A 6 -30.82 -9.07 -0.06
CA SER A 6 -29.90 -7.98 -0.33
C SER A 6 -29.03 -7.88 0.91
N GLU A 7 -27.74 -8.23 0.80
CA GLU A 7 -26.76 -7.99 1.86
C GLU A 7 -26.75 -6.47 2.09
N ALA A 8 -27.61 -6.02 3.00
CA ALA A 8 -27.85 -4.62 3.28
C ALA A 8 -26.56 -4.01 3.81
N THR A 9 -26.02 -3.07 3.07
CA THR A 9 -24.79 -2.36 3.47
C THR A 9 -25.15 -1.33 4.51
N ASP A 10 -24.82 -1.66 5.77
CA ASP A 10 -25.06 -0.84 6.94
C ASP A 10 -24.58 0.62 6.74
N PRO A 11 -25.50 1.61 6.79
CA PRO A 11 -25.20 3.02 6.54
C PRO A 11 -24.08 3.58 7.41
N ARG A 12 -23.82 2.96 8.57
CA ARG A 12 -22.76 3.36 9.51
C ARG A 12 -21.37 3.36 8.90
N TRP A 13 -21.11 2.52 7.88
CA TRP A 13 -19.77 2.38 7.29
C TRP A 13 -19.57 3.18 6.00
N LYS A 14 -20.53 4.01 5.60
CA LYS A 14 -20.47 4.82 4.37
C LYS A 14 -19.17 5.63 4.27
N VAL A 15 -18.80 6.35 5.33
CA VAL A 15 -17.60 7.20 5.36
C VAL A 15 -16.35 6.34 5.19
N LEU A 16 -16.28 5.17 5.83
CA LEU A 16 -15.15 4.26 5.66
C LEU A 16 -15.03 3.76 4.21
N TYR A 17 -16.14 3.43 3.54
CA TYR A 17 -16.09 3.04 2.13
C TYR A 17 -15.63 4.18 1.22
N GLN A 18 -16.02 5.42 1.50
CA GLN A 18 -15.52 6.58 0.76
C GLN A 18 -14.02 6.80 0.98
N LEU A 19 -13.56 6.74 2.23
CA LEU A 19 -12.15 6.89 2.58
C LEU A 19 -11.31 5.77 1.98
N GLY A 20 -11.75 4.51 2.09
CA GLY A 20 -11.04 3.38 1.49
C GLY A 20 -11.02 3.44 -0.04
N GLY A 21 -12.11 3.87 -0.67
CA GLY A 21 -12.16 4.07 -2.12
C GLY A 21 -11.24 5.19 -2.60
N ALA A 22 -11.23 6.32 -1.88
CA ALA A 22 -10.34 7.44 -2.18
C ALA A 22 -8.88 7.05 -1.97
N ALA A 23 -8.57 6.36 -0.87
CA ALA A 23 -7.23 5.86 -0.61
C ALA A 23 -6.72 4.92 -1.71
N ALA A 24 -7.55 3.97 -2.15
CA ALA A 24 -7.19 3.08 -3.25
C ALA A 24 -6.94 3.81 -4.58
N LEU A 25 -7.68 4.89 -4.89
CA LEU A 25 -7.37 5.72 -6.06
C LEU A 25 -6.10 6.56 -5.88
N SER A 26 -5.87 7.11 -4.69
CA SER A 26 -4.63 7.84 -4.41
C SER A 26 -3.41 6.93 -4.53
N MET A 27 -3.53 5.67 -4.08
CA MET A 27 -2.52 4.62 -4.24
C MET A 27 -2.20 4.34 -5.72
N VAL A 28 -3.21 4.35 -6.59
CA VAL A 28 -3.02 4.28 -8.06
C VAL A 28 -2.21 5.46 -8.58
N GLY A 29 -2.56 6.68 -8.16
CA GLY A 29 -1.81 7.89 -8.53
C GLY A 29 -0.36 7.85 -8.08
N ILE A 30 -0.09 7.36 -6.86
CA ILE A 30 1.27 7.17 -6.34
C ILE A 30 2.07 6.21 -7.23
N ILE A 31 1.50 5.06 -7.62
CA ILE A 31 2.19 4.12 -8.51
C ILE A 31 2.58 4.80 -9.83
N VAL A 32 1.70 5.60 -10.42
CA VAL A 32 1.99 6.32 -11.67
C VAL A 32 3.11 7.33 -11.48
N ILE A 33 3.05 8.15 -10.42
CA ILE A 33 4.07 9.16 -10.14
C ILE A 33 5.43 8.49 -9.91
N GLN A 34 5.47 7.43 -9.10
CA GLN A 34 6.69 6.68 -8.80
C GLN A 34 7.34 6.13 -10.08
N LEU A 35 6.54 5.52 -10.97
CA LEU A 35 7.02 4.99 -12.25
C LEU A 35 7.59 6.09 -13.15
N ILE A 36 6.91 7.24 -13.24
CA ILE A 36 7.39 8.38 -14.04
C ILE A 36 8.72 8.89 -13.51
N VAL A 37 8.86 9.05 -12.19
CA VAL A 37 10.11 9.52 -11.58
C VAL A 37 11.23 8.52 -11.85
N PHE A 38 11.02 7.23 -11.58
CA PHE A 38 12.03 6.19 -11.82
C PHE A 38 12.49 6.10 -13.29
N MET A 39 11.61 6.41 -14.24
CA MET A 39 11.96 6.42 -15.66
C MET A 39 12.71 7.69 -16.10
N THR A 40 12.47 8.82 -15.43
CA THR A 40 13.04 10.13 -15.82
C THR A 40 14.34 10.43 -15.08
N VAL A 41 14.43 10.06 -13.81
CA VAL A 41 15.61 10.14 -12.97
C VAL A 41 15.77 8.78 -12.28
N PRO A 42 16.50 7.83 -12.88
CA PRO A 42 16.64 6.52 -12.29
C PRO A 42 17.35 6.57 -10.92
N PRO A 43 16.79 5.91 -9.89
CA PRO A 43 17.43 5.83 -8.57
C PRO A 43 18.76 5.06 -8.65
N PRO A 44 19.80 5.45 -7.89
CA PRO A 44 21.07 4.75 -7.84
C PRO A 44 20.99 3.48 -6.98
N LEU A 45 20.13 2.52 -7.37
CA LEU A 45 19.86 1.29 -6.62
C LEU A 45 21.08 0.37 -6.48
N GLU A 46 22.00 0.39 -7.44
CA GLU A 46 23.28 -0.34 -7.40
C GLU A 46 24.44 0.54 -6.88
N GLY A 47 24.14 1.78 -6.51
CA GLY A 47 25.12 2.76 -6.05
C GLY A 47 25.40 2.68 -4.56
N THR A 48 26.27 3.58 -4.12
CA THR A 48 26.69 3.74 -2.72
C THR A 48 25.96 4.91 -2.06
N ALA A 49 26.13 5.08 -0.76
CA ALA A 49 25.55 6.19 -0.02
C ALA A 49 25.98 7.56 -0.59
N ILE A 50 27.18 7.68 -1.16
CA ILE A 50 27.61 8.95 -1.78
C ILE A 50 26.82 9.25 -3.06
N ASP A 51 26.38 8.24 -3.81
CA ASP A 51 25.57 8.43 -5.02
C ASP A 51 24.17 8.92 -4.67
N TRP A 52 23.58 8.34 -3.62
CA TRP A 52 22.33 8.83 -3.04
C TRP A 52 22.47 10.25 -2.48
N PHE A 53 23.55 10.56 -1.76
CA PHE A 53 23.78 11.90 -1.26
C PHE A 53 23.91 12.91 -2.39
N ARG A 54 24.59 12.57 -3.49
CA ARG A 54 24.66 13.44 -4.69
C ARG A 54 23.27 13.69 -5.27
N LEU A 55 22.41 12.67 -5.33
CA LEU A 55 21.02 12.82 -5.78
C LEU A 55 20.24 13.76 -4.87
N PHE A 56 20.29 13.57 -3.55
CA PHE A 56 19.62 14.44 -2.58
C PHE A 56 20.13 15.89 -2.64
N GLN A 57 21.43 16.11 -2.84
CA GLN A 57 21.98 17.46 -2.99
C GLN A 57 21.63 18.10 -4.34
N LYS A 58 21.44 17.29 -5.39
CA LYS A 58 20.99 17.76 -6.70
C LYS A 58 19.52 18.18 -6.66
N ASP A 59 18.67 17.32 -6.10
CA ASP A 59 17.23 17.56 -5.94
C ASP A 59 16.68 16.76 -4.76
N LYS A 60 16.34 17.47 -3.68
CA LYS A 60 15.81 16.86 -2.45
C LYS A 60 14.49 16.15 -2.68
N PHE A 61 13.62 16.69 -3.53
CA PHE A 61 12.30 16.12 -3.77
C PHE A 61 12.39 14.84 -4.58
N VAL A 62 13.18 14.84 -5.66
CA VAL A 62 13.44 13.62 -6.44
C VAL A 62 14.13 12.58 -5.57
N GLY A 63 15.15 12.97 -4.81
CA GLY A 63 15.82 12.06 -3.87
C GLY A 63 14.86 11.40 -2.87
N LEU A 64 13.89 12.15 -2.32
CA LEU A 64 12.88 11.58 -1.40
C LEU A 64 11.93 10.61 -2.12
N ILE A 65 11.50 10.91 -3.35
CA ILE A 65 10.65 10.02 -4.13
C ILE A 65 11.42 8.76 -4.51
N ASP A 66 12.66 8.90 -4.96
CA ASP A 66 13.56 7.81 -5.32
C ASP A 66 13.90 6.92 -4.14
N PHE A 67 14.01 7.49 -2.94
CA PHE A 67 14.13 6.76 -1.67
C PHE A 67 12.77 6.31 -1.11
N GLU A 68 11.77 6.15 -1.98
CA GLU A 68 10.46 5.53 -1.74
C GLU A 68 9.58 6.22 -0.68
N LEU A 69 9.73 7.53 -0.44
CA LEU A 69 8.85 8.28 0.48
C LEU A 69 7.37 8.19 0.05
N LEU A 70 7.07 8.22 -1.26
CA LEU A 70 5.69 8.05 -1.71
C LEU A 70 5.15 6.65 -1.42
N MET A 71 6.00 5.62 -1.37
CA MET A 71 5.58 4.27 -0.98
C MET A 71 5.29 4.19 0.52
N VAL A 72 5.98 4.96 1.35
CA VAL A 72 5.61 5.16 2.76
C VAL A 72 4.20 5.73 2.85
N VAL A 73 3.87 6.77 2.05
CA VAL A 73 2.51 7.32 1.99
C VAL A 73 1.50 6.29 1.45
N TYR A 74 1.86 5.52 0.42
CA TYR A 74 1.04 4.44 -0.13
C TYR A 74 0.65 3.42 0.93
N THR A 75 1.60 2.98 1.75
CA THR A 75 1.33 2.00 2.82
C THR A 75 0.46 2.59 3.93
N ILE A 76 0.63 3.87 4.28
CA ILE A 76 -0.28 4.56 5.22
C ILE A 76 -1.71 4.63 4.64
N LEU A 77 -1.87 4.97 3.35
CA LEU A 77 -3.17 4.97 2.68
C LEU A 77 -3.80 3.57 2.60
N SER A 78 -3.01 2.50 2.67
CA SER A 78 -3.56 1.15 2.73
C SER A 78 -4.36 0.87 4.01
N ILE A 79 -4.17 1.66 5.08
CA ILE A 79 -4.91 1.51 6.35
C ILE A 79 -6.42 1.74 6.16
N PRO A 80 -6.91 2.90 5.68
CA PRO A 80 -8.33 3.11 5.45
C PRO A 80 -8.92 2.12 4.42
N LEU A 81 -8.14 1.73 3.40
CA LEU A 81 -8.53 0.67 2.46
C LEU A 81 -8.76 -0.68 3.18
N THR A 82 -7.82 -1.06 4.03
CA THR A 82 -7.87 -2.29 4.83
C THR A 82 -9.09 -2.30 5.75
N LEU A 83 -9.34 -1.20 6.45
CA LEU A 83 -10.53 -1.07 7.31
C LEU A 83 -11.83 -1.14 6.51
N ALA A 84 -11.91 -0.45 5.37
CA ALA A 84 -13.09 -0.51 4.50
C ALA A 84 -13.38 -1.94 4.03
N LEU A 85 -12.35 -2.67 3.62
CA LEU A 85 -12.47 -4.07 3.22
C LEU A 85 -12.86 -4.99 4.37
N TYR A 86 -12.34 -4.77 5.58
CA TYR A 86 -12.77 -5.50 6.77
C TYR A 86 -14.27 -5.35 7.02
N PHE A 87 -14.78 -4.12 7.05
CA PHE A 87 -16.22 -3.89 7.31
C PHE A 87 -17.10 -4.43 6.19
N ALA A 88 -16.62 -4.42 4.95
CA ALA A 88 -17.31 -5.03 3.83
C ALA A 88 -17.35 -6.57 3.95
N LEU A 89 -16.25 -7.22 4.36
CA LEU A 89 -16.08 -8.67 4.23
C LEU A 89 -16.16 -9.47 5.54
N ARG A 90 -16.20 -8.83 6.70
CA ARG A 90 -16.23 -9.50 8.02
C ARG A 90 -17.39 -10.48 8.20
N GLN A 91 -18.54 -10.22 7.56
CA GLN A 91 -19.71 -11.11 7.63
C GLN A 91 -19.53 -12.37 6.77
N THR A 92 -18.65 -12.32 5.75
CA THR A 92 -18.31 -13.50 4.93
C THR A 92 -17.37 -14.43 5.69
N ASN A 93 -16.33 -13.88 6.32
CA ASN A 93 -15.46 -14.63 7.21
C ASN A 93 -14.74 -13.71 8.19
N GLN A 94 -15.20 -13.70 9.43
CA GLN A 94 -14.68 -12.77 10.44
C GLN A 94 -13.22 -13.07 10.79
N ALA A 95 -12.85 -14.35 10.95
CA ALA A 95 -11.50 -14.73 11.35
C ALA A 95 -10.45 -14.31 10.31
N PHE A 96 -10.66 -14.65 9.03
CA PHE A 96 -9.74 -14.25 7.96
C PHE A 96 -9.76 -12.73 7.70
N SER A 97 -10.90 -12.06 7.86
CA SER A 97 -10.96 -10.60 7.73
C SER A 97 -10.18 -9.91 8.86
N THR A 98 -10.24 -10.41 10.09
CA THR A 98 -9.44 -9.89 11.21
C THR A 98 -7.96 -10.16 10.98
N LEU A 99 -7.59 -11.35 10.51
CA LEU A 99 -6.21 -11.68 10.17
C LEU A 99 -5.66 -10.74 9.08
N PHE A 100 -6.47 -10.43 8.06
CA PHE A 100 -6.13 -9.44 7.04
C PHE A 100 -5.81 -8.06 7.64
N VAL A 101 -6.61 -7.57 8.59
CA VAL A 101 -6.30 -6.28 9.25
C VAL A 101 -4.99 -6.37 10.04
N LEU A 102 -4.81 -7.43 10.83
CA LEU A 102 -3.63 -7.62 11.66
C LEU A 102 -2.34 -7.65 10.81
N LEU A 103 -2.31 -8.48 9.77
CA LEU A 103 -1.14 -8.60 8.90
C LEU A 103 -0.92 -7.32 8.07
N GLY A 104 -2.00 -6.66 7.62
CA GLY A 104 -1.91 -5.38 6.93
C GLY A 104 -1.23 -4.31 7.78
N LEU A 105 -1.67 -4.12 9.02
CA LEU A 105 -1.10 -3.12 9.92
C LEU A 105 0.36 -3.43 10.30
N LEU A 106 0.67 -4.69 10.59
CA LEU A 106 2.06 -5.12 10.84
C LEU A 106 2.95 -4.86 9.61
N GLY A 107 2.46 -5.19 8.41
CA GLY A 107 3.15 -4.94 7.16
C GLY A 107 3.45 -3.45 6.93
N VAL A 108 2.47 -2.57 7.19
CA VAL A 108 2.65 -1.11 7.11
C VAL A 108 3.75 -0.65 8.07
N MET A 109 3.71 -1.06 9.33
CA MET A 109 4.71 -0.66 10.33
C MET A 109 6.12 -1.15 9.95
N CYS A 110 6.25 -2.39 9.48
CA CYS A 110 7.52 -2.90 8.98
C CYS A 110 8.00 -2.10 7.75
N PHE A 111 7.13 -1.83 6.78
CA PHE A 111 7.53 -1.09 5.58
C PHE A 111 8.04 0.33 5.91
N ILE A 112 7.35 1.06 6.79
CA ILE A 112 7.78 2.39 7.25
C ILE A 112 9.17 2.30 7.89
N ALA A 113 9.40 1.33 8.78
CA ALA A 113 10.68 1.14 9.44
C ALA A 113 11.82 0.74 8.47
N ALA A 114 11.48 0.16 7.32
CA ALA A 114 12.44 -0.23 6.28
C ALA A 114 12.76 0.90 5.28
N ARG A 115 12.13 2.08 5.40
CA ARG A 115 12.27 3.21 4.45
C ARG A 115 12.68 4.52 5.13
N PRO A 116 13.96 4.63 5.56
CA PRO A 116 14.46 5.78 6.31
C PRO A 116 14.82 6.96 5.38
N ALA A 117 13.86 7.46 4.60
CA ALA A 117 14.08 8.49 3.56
C ALA A 117 14.54 9.84 4.13
N PHE A 118 13.92 10.28 5.23
CA PHE A 118 14.30 11.54 5.86
C PHE A 118 15.64 11.44 6.58
N GLU A 119 15.96 10.29 7.16
CA GLU A 119 17.28 10.04 7.75
C GLU A 119 18.37 10.07 6.68
N MET A 120 18.13 9.50 5.50
CA MET A 120 19.08 9.53 4.39
C MET A 120 19.31 10.96 3.88
N LEU A 121 18.22 11.75 3.76
CA LEU A 121 18.33 13.18 3.42
C LEU A 121 19.10 13.96 4.50
N TYR A 122 18.81 13.72 5.78
CA TYR A 122 19.52 14.36 6.88
C TYR A 122 21.02 14.04 6.83
N LEU A 123 21.39 12.78 6.63
CA LEU A 123 22.79 12.36 6.50
C LEU A 123 23.46 13.01 5.28
N SER A 124 22.75 13.14 4.16
CA SER A 124 23.24 13.85 2.97
C SER A 124 23.56 15.32 3.28
N ASP A 125 22.65 16.02 3.97
CA ASP A 125 22.85 17.41 4.35
C ASP A 125 24.03 17.57 5.33
N GLN A 126 24.16 16.67 6.30
CA GLN A 126 25.30 16.68 7.23
C GLN A 126 26.64 16.37 6.54
N PHE A 127 26.65 15.46 5.57
CA PHE A 127 27.82 15.17 4.75
C PHE A 127 28.26 16.40 3.94
N ALA A 128 27.31 17.16 3.39
CA ALA A 128 27.59 18.33 2.55
C ALA A 128 28.27 19.48 3.31
N VAL A 129 27.93 19.67 4.59
CA VAL A 129 28.50 20.73 5.45
C VAL A 129 29.72 20.29 6.26
N ALA A 130 30.07 19.00 6.23
CA ALA A 130 31.20 18.47 6.98
C ALA A 130 32.55 19.01 6.45
N THR A 131 33.37 19.54 7.37
CA THR A 131 34.64 20.19 7.02
C THR A 131 35.85 19.27 7.18
N THR A 132 35.69 18.10 7.81
CA THR A 132 36.76 17.13 8.03
C THR A 132 36.47 15.80 7.32
N GLU A 133 37.52 15.15 6.83
CA GLU A 133 37.40 13.83 6.20
C GLU A 133 36.88 12.77 7.18
N ALA A 134 37.21 12.90 8.48
CA ALA A 134 36.67 12.03 9.52
C ALA A 134 35.13 12.16 9.66
N GLN A 135 34.58 13.39 9.63
CA GLN A 135 33.12 13.60 9.66
C GLN A 135 32.45 13.06 8.41
N LYS A 136 33.01 13.34 7.22
CA LYS A 136 32.48 12.82 5.95
C LYS A 136 32.44 11.29 5.94
N ALA A 137 33.51 10.64 6.38
CA ALA A 137 33.57 9.18 6.48
C ALA A 137 32.51 8.63 7.44
N ALA A 138 32.27 9.29 8.57
CA ALA A 138 31.23 8.89 9.52
C ALA A 138 29.81 8.97 8.92
N PHE A 139 29.48 10.07 8.23
CA PHE A 139 28.17 10.21 7.57
C PHE A 139 28.00 9.25 6.40
N LEU A 140 29.06 8.99 5.64
CA LEU A 140 29.03 8.01 4.56
C LEU A 140 28.77 6.60 5.09
N ALA A 141 29.49 6.18 6.14
CA ALA A 141 29.28 4.88 6.78
C ALA A 141 27.85 4.76 7.37
N ALA A 142 27.31 5.83 7.96
CA ALA A 142 25.94 5.86 8.43
C ALA A 142 24.94 5.73 7.26
N GLY A 143 25.21 6.36 6.12
CA GLY A 143 24.42 6.23 4.90
C GLY A 143 24.41 4.79 4.37
N GLU A 144 25.56 4.12 4.34
CA GLU A 144 25.66 2.70 3.94
C GLU A 144 24.81 1.80 4.85
N ALA A 145 24.82 2.06 6.16
CA ALA A 145 23.96 1.33 7.10
C ALA A 145 22.46 1.54 6.82
N LYS A 146 22.05 2.74 6.37
CA LYS A 146 20.66 3.00 5.94
C LYS A 146 20.32 2.30 4.63
N LEU A 147 21.25 2.22 3.67
CA LEU A 147 21.08 1.42 2.45
C LEU A 147 20.98 -0.08 2.74
N ALA A 148 21.77 -0.59 3.68
CA ALA A 148 21.64 -1.99 4.11
C ALA A 148 20.25 -2.30 4.69
N THR A 149 19.63 -1.33 5.38
CA THR A 149 18.26 -1.46 5.90
C THR A 149 17.22 -1.58 4.77
N PHE A 150 17.48 -0.97 3.62
CA PHE A 150 16.60 -0.98 2.44
C PHE A 150 16.31 -2.39 1.91
N HIS A 151 17.29 -3.30 2.05
CA HIS A 151 17.19 -4.71 1.68
C HIS A 151 17.09 -5.66 2.88
N GLY A 152 17.08 -5.11 4.10
CA GLY A 152 17.18 -5.85 5.35
C GLY A 152 15.91 -6.61 5.72
N THR A 153 15.98 -7.32 6.85
CA THR A 153 14.93 -8.22 7.35
C THR A 153 13.56 -7.55 7.43
N THR A 154 13.50 -6.29 7.86
CA THR A 154 12.23 -5.57 8.03
C THR A 154 11.50 -5.36 6.69
N PHE A 155 12.24 -5.07 5.62
CA PHE A 155 11.67 -5.01 4.27
C PHE A 155 11.13 -6.39 3.85
N GLN A 156 11.93 -7.45 4.01
CA GLN A 156 11.55 -8.81 3.65
C GLN A 156 10.28 -9.28 4.37
N ILE A 157 10.18 -9.01 5.68
CA ILE A 157 8.98 -9.30 6.47
C ILE A 157 7.79 -8.51 5.93
N SER A 158 7.93 -7.19 5.71
CA SER A 158 6.83 -6.37 5.19
C SER A 158 6.31 -6.89 3.86
N TYR A 159 7.22 -7.36 2.99
CA TYR A 159 6.92 -7.86 1.66
C TYR A 159 6.14 -9.18 1.73
N VAL A 160 6.65 -10.17 2.49
CA VAL A 160 5.97 -11.46 2.69
C VAL A 160 4.61 -11.28 3.35
N LEU A 161 4.52 -10.43 4.38
CA LEU A 161 3.26 -10.11 5.04
C LEU A 161 2.26 -9.49 4.07
N GLY A 162 2.70 -8.55 3.23
CA GLY A 162 1.88 -7.93 2.18
C GLY A 162 1.31 -8.94 1.18
N SER A 163 2.13 -9.90 0.75
CA SER A 163 1.71 -10.96 -0.18
C SER A 163 0.70 -11.91 0.47
N ILE A 164 0.98 -12.41 1.68
CA ILE A 164 0.05 -13.29 2.43
C ILE A 164 -1.26 -12.56 2.72
N ASN A 165 -1.19 -11.28 3.12
CA ASN A 165 -2.34 -10.43 3.35
C ASN A 165 -3.24 -10.33 2.10
N GLY A 166 -2.62 -10.20 0.93
CA GLY A 166 -3.29 -10.22 -0.36
C GLY A 166 -4.00 -11.52 -0.69
N LEU A 167 -3.35 -12.65 -0.44
CA LEU A 167 -3.96 -13.97 -0.64
C LEU A 167 -5.16 -14.17 0.29
N ILE A 168 -5.05 -13.80 1.56
CA ILE A 168 -6.14 -13.92 2.54
C ILE A 168 -7.36 -13.13 2.08
N ILE A 169 -7.20 -11.85 1.75
CA ILE A 169 -8.36 -11.03 1.34
C ILE A 169 -8.98 -11.55 0.04
N SER A 170 -8.16 -12.07 -0.86
CA SER A 170 -8.64 -12.69 -2.09
C SER A 170 -9.51 -13.91 -1.82
N LEU A 171 -9.09 -14.80 -0.90
CA LEU A 171 -9.88 -15.97 -0.51
C LEU A 171 -11.22 -15.57 0.12
N VAL A 172 -11.25 -14.50 0.92
CA VAL A 172 -12.50 -13.97 1.47
C VAL A 172 -13.39 -13.39 0.37
N MET A 173 -12.82 -12.63 -0.58
CA MET A 173 -13.55 -12.11 -1.75
C MET A 173 -14.11 -13.25 -2.63
N LEU A 174 -13.39 -14.35 -2.79
CA LEU A 174 -13.87 -15.54 -3.50
C LEU A 174 -15.04 -16.24 -2.79
N ARG A 175 -15.27 -15.99 -1.51
CA ARG A 175 -16.43 -16.51 -0.76
C ARG A 175 -17.56 -15.49 -0.62
N SER A 176 -17.31 -14.23 -0.98
CA SER A 176 -18.28 -13.14 -0.91
C SER A 176 -19.01 -12.92 -2.25
N ARG A 177 -20.19 -12.30 -2.17
CA ARG A 177 -20.93 -11.73 -3.32
C ARG A 177 -20.73 -10.22 -3.46
N ILE A 178 -20.02 -9.60 -2.52
CA ILE A 178 -19.81 -8.14 -2.49
C ILE A 178 -18.84 -7.72 -3.57
N PHE A 179 -17.74 -8.45 -3.78
CA PHE A 179 -16.75 -8.18 -4.83
C PHE A 179 -16.87 -9.23 -5.94
N SER A 180 -16.48 -8.87 -7.16
CA SER A 180 -16.46 -9.83 -8.28
C SER A 180 -15.31 -10.83 -8.10
N LYS A 181 -15.47 -12.03 -8.69
CA LYS A 181 -14.39 -13.03 -8.69
C LYS A 181 -13.14 -12.51 -9.42
N ALA A 182 -13.34 -11.69 -10.47
CA ALA A 182 -12.24 -11.03 -11.15
C ALA A 182 -11.40 -10.16 -10.19
N THR A 183 -12.03 -9.38 -9.30
CA THR A 183 -11.30 -8.60 -8.29
C THR A 183 -10.44 -9.50 -7.40
N ALA A 184 -10.98 -10.66 -6.99
CA ALA A 184 -10.21 -11.61 -6.19
C ALA A 184 -9.02 -12.20 -6.96
N TYR A 185 -9.23 -12.68 -8.20
CA TYR A 185 -8.16 -13.28 -9.00
C TYR A 185 -7.06 -12.29 -9.37
N VAL A 186 -7.38 -11.03 -9.64
CA VAL A 186 -6.37 -10.00 -9.89
C VAL A 186 -5.50 -9.78 -8.64
N ARG A 187 -6.08 -9.81 -7.43
CA ARG A 187 -5.29 -9.73 -6.19
C ARG A 187 -4.48 -11.00 -5.94
N ILE A 188 -4.99 -12.19 -6.25
CA ILE A 188 -4.21 -13.43 -6.21
C ILE A 188 -3.00 -13.30 -7.13
N ALA A 189 -3.20 -12.86 -8.38
CA ALA A 189 -2.12 -12.66 -9.33
C ALA A 189 -1.05 -11.74 -8.74
N SER A 190 -1.38 -10.51 -8.31
CA SER A 190 -0.40 -9.63 -7.66
C SER A 190 0.35 -10.32 -6.50
N SER A 191 -0.38 -10.92 -5.56
CA SER A 191 0.22 -11.55 -4.37
C SER A 191 1.15 -12.72 -4.69
N VAL A 192 0.84 -13.51 -5.74
CA VAL A 192 1.69 -14.62 -6.18
C VAL A 192 2.91 -14.10 -6.93
N PHE A 193 2.73 -13.12 -7.81
CA PHE A 193 3.83 -12.49 -8.55
C PHE A 193 4.80 -11.74 -7.62
N ASP A 194 4.33 -11.24 -6.46
CA ASP A 194 5.21 -10.66 -5.44
C ASP A 194 6.31 -11.66 -5.02
N PHE A 195 5.95 -12.92 -4.73
CA PHE A 195 6.94 -13.95 -4.39
C PHE A 195 7.96 -14.24 -5.50
N GLY A 196 7.71 -13.77 -6.72
CA GLY A 196 8.66 -13.75 -7.80
C GLY A 196 9.99 -13.10 -7.41
N LEU A 197 10.00 -12.12 -6.52
CA LEU A 197 11.23 -11.46 -6.04
C LEU A 197 12.29 -12.44 -5.51
N TYR A 198 11.87 -13.60 -4.98
CA TYR A 198 12.75 -14.64 -4.45
C TYR A 198 13.27 -15.61 -5.51
N ILE A 199 12.85 -15.45 -6.76
CA ILE A 199 13.31 -16.27 -7.89
C ILE A 199 14.56 -15.61 -8.49
N PRO A 200 15.71 -16.31 -8.53
CA PRO A 200 16.92 -15.78 -9.14
C PRO A 200 16.71 -15.37 -10.59
N VAL A 201 17.44 -14.35 -11.06
CA VAL A 201 17.49 -13.84 -12.44
C VAL A 201 16.22 -13.13 -12.91
N ILE A 202 15.04 -13.73 -12.75
CA ILE A 202 13.77 -13.19 -13.27
C ILE A 202 12.92 -12.50 -12.21
N GLY A 203 13.34 -12.51 -10.95
CA GLY A 203 12.48 -12.11 -9.84
C GLY A 203 12.05 -10.65 -9.86
N VAL A 204 12.93 -9.74 -10.27
CA VAL A 204 12.59 -8.31 -10.44
C VAL A 204 11.48 -8.15 -11.48
N LEU A 205 11.61 -8.82 -12.64
CA LEU A 205 10.60 -8.78 -13.70
C LEU A 205 9.24 -9.29 -13.21
N LEU A 206 9.23 -10.40 -12.47
CA LEU A 206 7.99 -10.94 -11.89
C LEU A 206 7.39 -9.99 -10.85
N SER A 207 8.20 -9.33 -10.02
CA SER A 207 7.71 -8.33 -9.06
C SER A 207 7.07 -7.12 -9.76
N ILE A 208 7.58 -6.71 -10.92
CA ILE A 208 6.98 -5.64 -11.73
C ILE A 208 5.58 -6.03 -12.21
N PHE A 209 5.39 -7.29 -12.63
CA PHE A 209 4.07 -7.79 -12.99
C PHE A 209 3.09 -7.73 -11.82
N SER A 210 3.55 -7.98 -10.58
CA SER A 210 2.70 -7.82 -9.39
C SER A 210 2.12 -6.41 -9.30
N VAL A 211 2.95 -5.38 -9.52
CA VAL A 211 2.52 -3.98 -9.44
C VAL A 211 1.42 -3.69 -10.46
N LEU A 212 1.49 -4.24 -11.67
CA LEU A 212 0.43 -4.07 -12.69
C LEU A 212 -0.91 -4.68 -12.25
N PHE A 213 -0.88 -5.88 -11.67
CA PHE A 213 -2.08 -6.50 -11.12
C PHE A 213 -2.62 -5.73 -9.91
N LEU A 214 -1.74 -5.27 -9.02
CA LEU A 214 -2.13 -4.49 -7.85
C LEU A 214 -2.74 -3.14 -8.23
N PHE A 215 -2.18 -2.48 -9.26
CA PHE A 215 -2.72 -1.28 -9.86
C PHE A 215 -4.16 -1.49 -10.35
N ALA A 216 -4.39 -2.55 -11.15
CA ALA A 216 -5.72 -2.89 -11.63
C ALA A 216 -6.68 -3.22 -10.47
N TRP A 217 -6.20 -3.96 -9.46
CA TRP A 217 -6.98 -4.30 -8.28
C TRP A 217 -7.43 -3.07 -7.50
N ASN A 218 -6.54 -2.11 -7.27
CA ASN A 218 -6.85 -0.87 -6.55
C ASN A 218 -7.98 -0.10 -7.25
N ILE A 219 -7.96 -0.01 -8.58
CA ILE A 219 -9.05 0.62 -9.36
C ILE A 219 -10.37 -0.14 -9.18
N MET A 220 -10.34 -1.46 -9.28
CA MET A 220 -11.53 -2.31 -9.14
C MET A 220 -12.16 -2.19 -7.75
N VAL A 221 -11.34 -2.23 -6.71
CA VAL A 221 -11.78 -2.10 -5.31
C VAL A 221 -12.28 -0.69 -5.03
N ALA A 222 -11.56 0.35 -5.47
CA ALA A 222 -12.01 1.73 -5.31
C ALA A 222 -13.41 1.95 -5.89
N ARG A 223 -13.61 1.53 -7.14
CA ARG A 223 -14.91 1.61 -7.81
C ARG A 223 -15.99 0.91 -7.00
N ARG A 224 -15.70 -0.27 -6.47
CA ARG A 224 -16.68 -1.04 -5.70
C ARG A 224 -16.99 -0.40 -4.35
N LEU A 225 -16.00 0.09 -3.62
CA LEU A 225 -16.21 0.78 -2.35
C LEU A 225 -17.07 2.04 -2.54
N PHE A 226 -16.85 2.83 -3.60
CA PHE A 226 -17.72 3.97 -3.90
C PHE A 226 -19.16 3.56 -4.24
N GLN A 227 -19.37 2.43 -4.91
CA GLN A 227 -20.72 1.89 -5.14
C GLN A 227 -21.41 1.52 -3.82
N LEU A 228 -20.70 0.84 -2.91
CA LEU A 228 -21.24 0.48 -1.59
C LEU A 228 -21.63 1.74 -0.80
N ALA A 229 -20.79 2.78 -0.82
CA ALA A 229 -21.10 4.05 -0.18
C ALA A 229 -22.37 4.73 -0.73
N ARG A 230 -22.64 4.63 -2.04
CA ARG A 230 -23.85 5.18 -2.68
C ARG A 230 -25.10 4.36 -2.34
N SER A 231 -24.99 3.04 -2.31
CA SER A 231 -26.11 2.16 -1.93
C SER A 231 -26.57 2.41 -0.49
N SER A 232 -25.63 2.64 0.44
CA SER A 232 -25.94 3.01 1.82
C SER A 232 -26.73 4.33 1.94
N SER A 233 -26.46 5.33 1.08
CA SER A 233 -27.25 6.58 1.08
C SER A 233 -28.68 6.42 0.56
N SER A 234 -28.89 5.55 -0.45
CA SER A 234 -30.24 5.30 -0.96
C SER A 234 -31.13 4.61 0.09
N GLN A 235 -30.54 3.78 0.96
CA GLN A 235 -31.27 3.07 2.00
C GLN A 235 -31.62 3.97 3.19
N ALA A 236 -30.73 4.87 3.60
CA ALA A 236 -31.00 5.86 4.65
C ALA A 236 -32.14 6.83 4.26
N SER A 237 -32.23 7.23 2.99
CA SER A 237 -33.31 8.09 2.48
C SER A 237 -34.69 7.40 2.42
N LYS A 238 -34.75 6.07 2.53
CA LYS A 238 -35.99 5.29 2.44
C LYS A 238 -36.59 4.93 3.82
N ILE A 239 -35.93 5.29 4.92
CA ILE A 239 -36.50 5.11 6.27
C ILE A 239 -37.50 6.25 6.49
N PRO A 240 -38.83 6.00 6.51
CA PRO A 240 -39.78 7.06 6.79
C PRO A 240 -39.53 7.58 8.20
N LEU A 241 -39.43 8.91 8.35
CA LEU A 241 -39.47 9.59 9.63
C LEU A 241 -40.76 9.14 10.34
N LYS A 242 -40.65 8.27 11.34
CA LYS A 242 -41.72 8.08 12.32
C LYS A 242 -41.84 9.39 13.06
N VAL A 243 -42.74 10.26 12.59
CA VAL A 243 -43.22 11.41 13.36
C VAL A 243 -43.90 10.82 14.59
N PRO A 244 -43.44 11.13 15.82
CA PRO A 244 -44.18 10.76 17.01
C PRO A 244 -45.47 11.58 16.99
N VAL A 245 -46.60 10.89 16.86
CA VAL A 245 -47.90 11.50 17.13
C VAL A 245 -48.05 11.50 18.65
N SER A 246 -47.92 12.68 19.25
CA SER A 246 -48.42 12.99 20.59
C SER A 246 -49.05 14.37 20.57
#